data_AF-A0AAX2ICX2-F1
#
_entry.id   AF-A0AAX2ICX2-F1
#
_cell.length_a   1.000
_cell.length_b   1.000
_cell.length_c   1.000
_cell.angle_alpha   90.00
_cell.angle_beta   90.00
_cell.angle_gamma   90.00
#
_symmetry.space_group_name_H-M   'P 1'
#
loop_
_entity.id
_entity.type
_entity.pdbx_description
1 polymer ?
#
loop_
_entity_poly.entity_id
_entity_poly.type
_entity_poly.pdbx_seq_one_letter_code
_entity_poly.pdbx_strand_id
1 'polypeptide(L)'
;MFSKLKDFFCKSYPVFGYEFFIPVVLYKRIEAVEGEVSPKSIRLFFSKAPYSLSKGQLQIIKEADKLFFVQITFYEENKRETFKEEIESYKEVFPFWTVFPHSFYGAPRWNQGYQEHYRDTFLEYWDSLSPEAQQEYMDKYHCPEEWRIWHKEREINFKP
;
A
#
# COMPACT_ATOMS: atom_id res chain seq x y z
N MET A 1 -10.57 -45.81 17.72
CA MET A 1 -11.66 -45.39 16.83
C MET A 1 -11.76 -43.84 16.87
N PHE A 2 -10.74 -43.13 16.38
CA PHE A 2 -10.58 -41.66 16.50
C PHE A 2 -10.18 -41.03 15.15
N SER A 3 -10.75 -41.51 14.03
CA SER A 3 -10.30 -41.12 12.68
C SER A 3 -11.36 -40.43 11.82
N LYS A 4 -12.53 -40.05 12.37
CA LYS A 4 -13.62 -39.45 11.58
C LYS A 4 -14.06 -38.05 12.03
N LEU A 5 -13.37 -37.45 13.02
CA LEU A 5 -13.73 -36.12 13.56
C LEU A 5 -12.84 -34.97 13.03
N LYS A 6 -11.70 -35.27 12.38
CA LYS A 6 -10.84 -34.22 11.79
C LYS A 6 -11.36 -33.72 10.43
N ASP A 7 -12.11 -34.56 9.71
CA ASP A 7 -12.60 -34.22 8.36
C ASP A 7 -13.89 -33.38 8.36
N PHE A 8 -14.48 -33.10 9.52
CA PHE A 8 -15.73 -32.32 9.64
C PHE A 8 -15.52 -30.79 9.72
N PHE A 9 -14.29 -30.33 9.98
CA PHE A 9 -13.99 -28.90 10.18
C PHE A 9 -13.15 -28.27 9.08
N CYS A 10 -12.95 -28.95 7.95
CA CYS A 10 -12.45 -28.31 6.74
C CYS A 10 -13.64 -27.87 5.89
N LYS A 11 -14.48 -26.97 6.42
CA LYS A 11 -15.31 -26.17 5.52
C LYS A 11 -14.33 -25.32 4.72
N SER A 12 -14.16 -25.67 3.46
CA SER A 12 -13.47 -24.86 2.46
C SER A 12 -14.32 -23.62 2.20
N TYR A 13 -14.39 -22.72 3.18
CA TYR A 13 -14.98 -21.41 2.97
C TYR A 13 -14.12 -20.71 1.92
N PRO A 14 -14.74 -20.08 0.90
CA PRO A 14 -13.99 -19.26 -0.03
C PRO A 14 -13.22 -18.19 0.76
N VAL A 15 -11.94 -18.10 0.48
CA VAL A 15 -11.04 -17.09 1.06
C VAL A 15 -10.85 -16.01 0.02
N PHE A 16 -11.15 -14.77 0.40
CA PHE A 16 -10.98 -13.62 -0.48
C PHE A 16 -9.84 -12.75 0.03
N GLY A 17 -8.78 -12.65 -0.76
CA GLY A 17 -7.63 -11.80 -0.47
C GLY A 17 -7.82 -10.36 -0.95
N TYR A 18 -7.25 -9.41 -0.21
CA TYR A 18 -7.04 -8.05 -0.68
C TYR A 18 -5.66 -7.57 -0.23
N GLU A 19 -4.91 -6.99 -1.16
CA GLU A 19 -3.53 -6.59 -0.98
C GLU A 19 -3.37 -5.14 -1.37
N PHE A 20 -2.64 -4.36 -0.55
CA PHE A 20 -2.42 -2.94 -0.79
C PHE A 20 -1.22 -2.43 -0.01
N PHE A 21 -0.65 -1.33 -0.48
CA PHE A 21 0.25 -0.50 0.32
C PHE A 21 -0.55 0.50 1.15
N ILE A 22 -0.20 0.70 2.42
CA ILE A 22 -0.87 1.67 3.29
C ILE A 22 -0.78 3.07 2.64
N PRO A 23 -1.90 3.68 2.23
CA PRO A 23 -1.89 5.03 1.65
C PRO A 23 -1.56 6.09 2.69
N VAL A 24 -1.17 7.28 2.25
CA VAL A 24 -0.74 8.39 3.13
C VAL A 24 -1.82 8.75 4.14
N VAL A 25 -3.07 8.84 3.70
CA VAL A 25 -4.21 9.20 4.56
C VAL A 25 -4.37 8.16 5.68
N LEU A 26 -4.30 6.88 5.32
CA LEU A 26 -4.42 5.79 6.28
C LEU A 26 -3.21 5.74 7.22
N TYR A 27 -2.00 5.94 6.71
CA TYR A 27 -0.79 6.04 7.52
C TYR A 27 -0.93 7.08 8.62
N LYS A 28 -1.33 8.30 8.25
CA LYS A 28 -1.53 9.41 9.21
C LYS A 28 -2.65 9.12 10.21
N ARG A 29 -3.71 8.42 9.78
CA ARG A 29 -4.79 8.00 10.67
C ARG A 29 -4.31 6.97 11.71
N ILE A 30 -3.49 6.01 11.29
CA ILE A 30 -2.87 5.02 12.20
C ILE A 30 -1.93 5.73 13.18
N GLU A 31 -1.07 6.62 12.67
CA GLU A 31 -0.15 7.43 13.48
C GLU A 31 -0.89 8.27 14.53
N ALA A 32 -1.99 8.92 14.13
CA ALA A 32 -2.79 9.75 15.04
C ALA A 32 -3.48 8.94 16.15
N VAL A 33 -3.89 7.69 15.86
CA VAL A 33 -4.60 6.84 16.81
C VAL A 33 -3.65 6.05 17.72
N GLU A 34 -2.54 5.55 17.18
CA GLU A 34 -1.63 4.64 17.89
C GLU A 34 -0.32 5.31 18.31
N GLY A 35 -0.05 6.55 17.87
CA GLY A 35 1.15 7.33 18.18
C GLY A 35 2.36 7.02 17.31
N GLU A 36 2.39 5.85 16.66
CA GLU A 36 3.44 5.44 15.72
C GLU A 36 2.86 4.53 14.62
N VAL A 37 3.59 4.39 13.52
CA VAL A 37 3.28 3.39 12.48
C VAL A 37 4.34 2.30 12.46
N SER A 38 3.96 1.13 12.98
CA SER A 38 4.75 -0.09 13.05
C SER A 38 3.85 -1.29 12.73
N PRO A 39 4.39 -2.47 12.38
CA PRO A 39 3.56 -3.65 12.13
C PRO A 39 2.67 -4.02 13.32
N LYS A 40 3.10 -3.68 14.53
CA LYS A 40 2.31 -3.87 15.76
C LYS A 40 1.16 -2.86 15.85
N SER A 41 1.41 -1.58 15.60
CA SER A 41 0.36 -0.56 15.67
C SER A 41 -0.65 -0.68 14.52
N ILE A 42 -0.21 -1.01 13.30
CA ILE A 42 -1.10 -1.31 12.16
C ILE A 42 -2.03 -2.48 12.50
N ARG A 43 -1.49 -3.56 13.08
CA ARG A 43 -2.30 -4.70 13.51
C ARG A 43 -3.30 -4.31 14.60
N LEU A 44 -2.87 -3.48 15.55
CA LEU A 44 -3.74 -2.99 16.63
C LEU A 44 -4.87 -2.12 16.06
N PHE A 45 -4.56 -1.21 15.13
CA PHE A 45 -5.53 -0.35 14.45
C PHE A 45 -6.63 -1.18 13.76
N PHE A 46 -6.25 -2.16 12.94
CA PHE A 46 -7.20 -3.02 12.23
C PHE A 46 -7.92 -4.04 13.13
N SER A 47 -7.43 -4.29 14.34
CA SER A 47 -8.12 -5.15 15.31
C SER A 47 -9.30 -4.46 16.01
N LYS A 48 -9.36 -3.12 15.95
CA LYS A 48 -10.42 -2.31 16.55
C LYS A 48 -11.59 -2.12 15.57
N ALA A 49 -12.74 -1.70 16.08
CA ALA A 49 -13.87 -1.30 15.25
C ALA A 49 -13.49 -0.09 14.36
N PRO A 50 -13.99 0.00 13.12
CA PRO A 50 -15.00 -0.87 12.50
C PRO A 50 -14.45 -2.18 11.89
N TYR A 51 -13.14 -2.32 11.72
CA TYR A 51 -12.54 -3.42 10.96
C TYR A 51 -12.60 -4.78 11.68
N SER A 52 -12.30 -4.79 12.99
CA SER A 52 -12.35 -5.98 13.85
C SER A 52 -11.63 -7.22 13.30
N LEU A 53 -10.51 -7.00 12.59
CA LEU A 53 -9.75 -8.05 11.93
C LEU A 53 -8.92 -8.85 12.94
N SER A 54 -8.98 -10.17 12.84
CA SER A 54 -8.17 -11.05 13.69
C SER A 54 -6.71 -11.10 13.23
N LYS A 55 -5.80 -11.47 14.14
CA LYS A 55 -4.37 -11.59 13.85
C LYS A 55 -4.07 -12.52 12.66
N GLY A 56 -4.86 -13.59 12.49
CA GLY A 56 -4.67 -14.56 11.41
C GLY A 56 -5.11 -14.05 10.04
N GLN A 57 -5.86 -12.94 9.99
CA GLN A 57 -6.32 -12.34 8.74
C GLN A 57 -5.35 -11.30 8.18
N LEU A 58 -4.33 -10.88 8.92
CA LEU A 58 -3.44 -9.75 8.58
C LEU A 58 -1.99 -10.19 8.46
N GLN A 59 -1.46 -10.10 7.25
CA GLN A 59 -0.03 -10.13 6.98
C GLN A 59 0.45 -8.72 6.66
N ILE A 60 1.52 -8.29 7.34
CA ILE A 60 2.07 -6.93 7.23
C ILE A 60 3.57 -7.06 7.02
N ILE A 61 4.07 -6.48 5.93
CA ILE A 61 5.48 -6.44 5.58
C ILE A 61 5.90 -4.97 5.55
N LYS A 62 6.91 -4.60 6.35
CA LYS A 62 7.53 -3.27 6.25
C LYS A 62 8.56 -3.34 5.12
N GLU A 63 8.31 -2.60 4.04
CA GLU A 63 9.18 -2.64 2.88
C GLU A 63 10.27 -1.58 2.89
N ALA A 64 9.91 -0.39 3.35
CA ALA A 64 10.83 0.71 3.46
C ALA A 64 10.45 1.60 4.64
N ASP A 65 11.10 2.74 4.78
CA ASP A 65 10.57 3.75 5.69
C ASP A 65 9.21 4.23 5.18
N LYS A 66 8.22 4.33 6.09
CA LYS A 66 6.82 4.67 5.81
C LYS A 66 6.05 3.74 4.87
N LEU A 67 6.70 2.76 4.25
CA LEU A 67 6.11 1.84 3.29
C LEU A 67 5.77 0.49 3.93
N PHE A 68 4.47 0.19 4.00
CA PHE A 68 3.95 -1.05 4.55
C PHE A 68 3.02 -1.71 3.54
N PHE A 69 3.36 -2.94 3.16
CA PHE A 69 2.51 -3.81 2.36
C PHE A 69 1.62 -4.65 3.28
N VAL A 70 0.33 -4.67 3.01
CA VAL A 70 -0.68 -5.34 3.84
C VAL A 70 -1.49 -6.27 2.97
N GLN A 71 -1.60 -7.53 3.42
CA GLN A 71 -2.48 -8.54 2.83
C GLN A 71 -3.53 -8.91 3.88
N ILE A 72 -4.79 -8.86 3.47
CA ILE A 72 -5.93 -9.16 4.34
C ILE A 72 -6.73 -10.32 3.76
N THR A 73 -7.04 -11.27 4.63
CA THR A 73 -7.93 -12.40 4.32
C THR A 73 -9.34 -12.14 4.85
N PHE A 74 -10.30 -12.18 3.94
CA PHE A 74 -11.73 -12.10 4.22
C PHE A 74 -12.40 -13.47 4.01
N TYR A 75 -13.37 -13.78 4.85
CA TYR A 75 -14.22 -14.98 4.72
C TYR A 75 -15.61 -14.67 4.14
N GLU A 76 -15.88 -13.39 3.86
CA GLU A 76 -17.11 -12.89 3.25
C GLU A 76 -16.74 -11.89 2.15
N GLU A 77 -17.22 -12.12 0.93
CA GLU A 77 -16.92 -11.29 -0.24
C GLU A 77 -17.41 -9.85 -0.06
N ASN A 78 -18.64 -9.66 0.43
CA ASN A 78 -19.20 -8.33 0.67
C ASN A 78 -18.34 -7.50 1.64
N LYS A 79 -17.75 -8.12 2.67
CA LYS A 79 -16.84 -7.42 3.59
C LYS A 79 -15.56 -7.01 2.89
N ARG A 80 -15.05 -7.86 1.98
CA ARG A 80 -13.90 -7.49 1.14
C ARG A 80 -14.25 -6.31 0.24
N GLU A 81 -15.38 -6.32 -0.46
CA GLU A 81 -15.77 -5.23 -1.36
C GLU A 81 -15.89 -3.90 -0.61
N THR A 82 -16.62 -3.88 0.51
CA THR A 82 -16.75 -2.67 1.32
C THR A 82 -15.38 -2.17 1.83
N PHE A 83 -14.51 -3.08 2.25
CA PHE A 83 -13.16 -2.72 2.68
C PHE A 83 -12.33 -2.16 1.51
N LYS A 84 -12.39 -2.81 0.35
CA LYS A 84 -11.69 -2.40 -0.87
C LYS A 84 -12.12 -1.00 -1.30
N GLU A 85 -13.43 -0.74 -1.35
CA GLU A 85 -13.97 0.59 -1.67
C GLU A 85 -13.48 1.67 -0.69
N GLU A 86 -13.43 1.35 0.61
CA GLU A 86 -12.88 2.27 1.62
C GLU A 86 -11.39 2.55 1.36
N ILE A 87 -10.57 1.51 1.16
CA ILE A 87 -9.14 1.70 0.95
C ILE A 87 -8.85 2.43 -0.37
N GLU A 88 -9.56 2.10 -1.45
CA GLU A 88 -9.43 2.77 -2.76
C GLU A 88 -9.88 4.23 -2.72
N SER A 89 -10.69 4.64 -1.74
CA SER A 89 -10.99 6.06 -1.50
C SER A 89 -9.75 6.85 -1.05
N TYR A 90 -8.75 6.19 -0.47
CA TYR A 90 -7.47 6.78 -0.07
C TYR A 90 -6.45 6.68 -1.21
N LYS A 91 -6.61 7.54 -2.22
CA LYS A 91 -5.80 7.46 -3.45
C LYS A 91 -4.32 7.80 -3.27
N GLU A 92 -3.99 8.68 -2.33
CA GLU A 92 -2.64 9.24 -2.22
C GLU A 92 -1.65 8.23 -1.62
N VAL A 93 -0.65 7.82 -2.41
CA VAL A 93 0.49 6.99 -1.97
C VAL A 93 1.70 7.85 -1.62
N PHE A 94 2.69 7.30 -0.91
CA PHE A 94 3.92 8.02 -0.61
C PHE A 94 4.81 8.16 -1.86
N PRO A 95 5.54 9.26 -2.02
CA PRO A 95 6.42 9.40 -3.16
C PRO A 95 7.56 8.39 -3.11
N PHE A 96 7.97 7.92 -4.28
CA PHE A 96 9.05 6.95 -4.35
C PHE A 96 10.35 7.48 -3.74
N TRP A 97 10.69 8.75 -3.98
CA TRP A 97 11.87 9.40 -3.38
C TRP A 97 11.78 9.58 -1.86
N THR A 98 10.58 9.50 -1.28
CA THR A 98 10.41 9.55 0.18
C THR A 98 10.69 8.17 0.79
N VAL A 99 10.16 7.11 0.19
CA VAL A 99 10.30 5.74 0.73
C VAL A 99 11.65 5.11 0.38
N PHE A 100 12.25 5.51 -0.75
CA PHE A 100 13.54 5.04 -1.23
C PHE A 100 14.47 6.22 -1.57
N PRO A 101 14.96 6.98 -0.57
CA PRO A 101 15.72 8.22 -0.80
C PRO A 101 17.09 8.01 -1.46
N HIS A 102 17.61 6.78 -1.44
CA HIS A 102 18.87 6.41 -2.11
C HIS A 102 18.66 5.78 -3.49
N SER A 103 17.41 5.74 -3.97
CA SER A 103 17.07 5.23 -5.29
C SER A 103 16.66 6.41 -6.17
N PHE A 104 17.16 6.41 -7.39
CA PHE A 104 16.82 7.39 -8.42
C PHE A 104 16.27 6.65 -9.64
N TYR A 105 15.58 7.38 -10.51
CA TYR A 105 15.05 6.79 -11.73
C TYR A 105 16.15 6.15 -12.59
N GLY A 106 15.92 4.94 -13.09
CA GLY A 106 16.88 4.23 -13.94
C GLY A 106 18.03 3.56 -13.17
N ALA A 107 18.08 3.70 -11.83
CA ALA A 107 18.96 2.87 -11.02
C ALA A 107 18.64 1.39 -11.25
N PRO A 108 19.63 0.47 -11.19
CA PRO A 108 19.37 -0.96 -11.43
C PRO A 108 18.20 -1.52 -10.59
N ARG A 109 18.04 -1.03 -9.34
CA ARG A 109 16.97 -1.46 -8.43
C ARG A 109 15.58 -0.87 -8.74
N TRP A 110 15.49 0.19 -9.54
CA TRP A 110 14.24 0.76 -10.05
C TRP A 110 13.54 -0.22 -11.01
N ASN A 111 14.32 -0.95 -11.81
CA ASN A 111 13.82 -1.91 -12.80
C ASN A 111 14.07 -3.36 -12.42
N GLN A 112 14.63 -3.64 -11.24
CA GLN A 112 14.97 -5.00 -10.83
C GLN A 112 14.76 -5.21 -9.33
N GLY A 113 13.85 -6.14 -9.02
CA GLY A 113 13.73 -6.73 -7.70
C GLY A 113 12.73 -6.05 -6.79
N TYR A 114 13.13 -5.79 -5.55
CA TYR A 114 12.22 -5.49 -4.45
C TYR A 114 11.38 -4.22 -4.61
N GLN A 115 11.93 -3.19 -5.24
CA GLN A 115 11.28 -1.88 -5.36
C GLN A 115 10.31 -1.80 -6.54
N GLU A 116 10.28 -2.82 -7.40
CA GLU A 116 9.45 -2.86 -8.61
C GLU A 116 7.96 -2.88 -8.28
N HIS A 117 7.57 -3.64 -7.26
CA HIS A 117 6.17 -3.74 -6.86
C HIS A 117 5.60 -2.37 -6.47
N TYR A 118 6.35 -1.59 -5.68
CA TYR A 118 5.91 -0.25 -5.30
C TYR A 118 6.04 0.77 -6.43
N ARG A 119 7.03 0.61 -7.34
CA ARG A 119 7.18 1.46 -8.52
C ARG A 119 5.88 1.51 -9.31
N ASP A 120 5.29 0.35 -9.60
CA ASP A 120 4.10 0.28 -10.44
C ASP A 120 2.90 0.97 -9.76
N THR A 121 2.70 0.73 -8.46
CA THR A 121 1.68 1.45 -7.67
C THR A 121 1.91 2.97 -7.66
N PHE A 122 3.16 3.41 -7.51
CA PHE A 122 3.49 4.84 -7.53
C PHE A 122 3.25 5.47 -8.91
N LEU A 123 3.65 4.79 -9.99
CA LEU A 123 3.46 5.28 -11.35
C LEU A 123 1.98 5.34 -11.74
N GLU A 124 1.18 4.33 -11.37
CA GLU A 124 -0.26 4.33 -11.58
C GLU A 124 -0.93 5.53 -10.89
N TYR A 125 -0.57 5.80 -9.62
CA TYR A 125 -1.05 6.98 -8.91
C TYR A 125 -0.57 8.27 -9.59
N TRP A 126 0.72 8.38 -9.92
CA TRP A 126 1.29 9.56 -10.55
C TRP A 126 0.62 9.90 -11.89
N ASP A 127 0.39 8.89 -12.72
CA ASP A 127 -0.22 9.04 -14.05
C ASP A 127 -1.71 9.39 -13.97
N SER A 128 -2.35 9.14 -12.82
CA SER A 128 -3.74 9.55 -12.56
C SER A 128 -3.89 11.04 -12.21
N LEU A 129 -2.79 11.73 -11.88
CA LEU A 129 -2.79 13.13 -11.46
C LEU A 129 -2.74 14.07 -12.66
N SER A 130 -3.41 15.23 -12.55
CA SER A 130 -3.21 16.33 -13.50
C SER A 130 -1.82 16.96 -13.31
N PRO A 131 -1.29 17.71 -14.29
CA PRO A 131 -0.01 18.41 -14.15
C PRO A 131 0.06 19.32 -12.92
N GLU A 132 -1.04 19.99 -12.58
CA GLU A 132 -1.14 20.85 -11.39
C GLU A 132 -1.05 20.01 -10.10
N ALA A 133 -1.79 18.89 -10.04
CA ALA A 133 -1.77 17.98 -8.89
C ALA A 133 -0.40 17.29 -8.73
N GLN A 134 0.29 16.99 -9.83
CA GLN A 134 1.67 16.48 -9.81
C GLN A 134 2.62 17.52 -9.20
N GLN A 135 2.49 18.79 -9.58
CA GLN A 135 3.30 19.87 -9.01
C GLN A 135 3.03 20.06 -7.51
N GLU A 136 1.76 20.13 -7.10
CA GLU A 136 1.39 20.21 -5.68
C GLU A 136 1.94 19.03 -4.88
N TYR A 137 1.87 17.82 -5.44
CA TYR A 137 2.42 16.62 -4.83
C TYR A 137 3.94 16.68 -4.69
N MET A 138 4.66 17.12 -5.73
CA MET A 138 6.11 17.32 -5.66
C MET A 138 6.51 18.34 -4.60
N ASP A 139 5.77 19.43 -4.47
CA ASP A 139 6.05 20.49 -3.51
C ASP A 139 5.74 20.04 -2.08
N LYS A 140 4.61 19.36 -1.87
CA LYS A 140 4.22 18.75 -0.58
C LYS A 140 5.27 17.79 -0.03
N TYR A 141 5.96 17.05 -0.91
CA TYR A 141 6.93 16.04 -0.53
C TYR A 141 8.39 16.40 -0.82
N HIS A 142 8.68 17.69 -1.04
CA HIS A 142 10.03 18.18 -1.27
C HIS A 142 10.79 17.36 -2.32
N CYS A 143 10.17 17.17 -3.49
CA CYS A 143 10.70 16.36 -4.59
C CYS A 143 12.14 16.80 -4.95
N PRO A 144 13.13 15.88 -4.89
CA PRO A 144 14.51 16.16 -5.27
C PRO A 144 14.62 16.58 -6.74
N GLU A 145 15.64 17.38 -7.06
CA GLU A 145 15.83 17.89 -8.41
C GLU A 145 15.99 16.78 -9.46
N GLU A 146 16.68 15.69 -9.12
CA GLU A 146 16.83 14.53 -10.01
C GLU A 146 15.48 13.92 -10.42
N TRP A 147 14.54 13.84 -9.48
CA TRP A 147 13.18 13.37 -9.76
C TRP A 147 12.40 14.38 -10.58
N ARG A 148 12.53 15.69 -10.31
CA ARG A 148 11.91 16.74 -11.13
C ARG A 148 12.40 16.73 -12.57
N ILE A 149 13.71 16.55 -12.79
CA ILE A 149 14.30 16.43 -14.13
C ILE A 149 13.73 15.21 -14.84
N TRP A 150 13.73 14.06 -14.16
CA TRP A 150 13.18 12.84 -14.73
C TRP A 150 11.71 12.99 -15.14
N HIS A 151 10.88 13.61 -14.30
CA HIS A 151 9.48 13.85 -14.63
C HIS A 151 9.32 14.67 -15.92
N LYS A 152 10.10 15.76 -16.07
CA LYS A 152 10.11 16.58 -17.30
C LYS A 152 10.50 15.76 -18.53
N GLU A 153 11.54 14.93 -18.42
CA GLU A 153 11.98 14.07 -19.51
C GLU A 153 10.91 13.02 -19.86
N ARG A 154 10.24 12.46 -18.86
CA ARG A 154 9.16 11.48 -19.06
C ARG A 154 7.98 12.09 -19.79
N GLU A 155 7.55 13.30 -19.42
CA GLU A 155 6.47 14.00 -20.13
C GLU A 155 6.80 14.32 -21.59
N ILE A 156 8.07 14.61 -21.90
CA ILE A 156 8.52 14.89 -23.26
C ILE A 156 8.56 13.60 -24.10
N ASN A 157 9.05 12.51 -23.51
CA ASN A 157 9.34 11.27 -24.26
C ASN A 157 8.18 10.26 -24.28
N PHE A 158 7.23 10.35 -23.36
CA PHE A 158 6.17 9.35 -23.19
C PHE A 158 4.75 9.92 -23.25
N LYS A 159 4.57 11.14 -23.79
CA LYS A 159 3.24 11.57 -24.25
C LYS A 159 2.81 10.66 -25.42
N PRO A 160 1.58 10.13 -25.42
CA PRO A 160 1.01 9.46 -26.57
C PRO A 160 0.89 10.40 -27.78
#